data_AF-A0A266Q891-F1
#
_entry.id   AF-A0A266Q891-F1
#
_cell.length_a   1.000
_cell.length_b   1.000
_cell.length_c   1.000
_cell.angle_alpha   90.00
_cell.angle_beta   90.00
_cell.angle_gamma   90.00
#
_symmetry.space_group_name_H-M   'P 1'
#
loop_
_entity.id
_entity.type
_entity.pdbx_description
1 polymer ?
#
loop_
_entity_poly.entity_id
_entity_poly.type
_entity_poly.pdbx_seq_one_letter_code
_entity_poly.pdbx_strand_id
1 'polypeptide(L)'
;MRDSMTQSAQPTFEELVPELSVYLAQRFASNGFAEKIIQEARKRLDDGEILSLVGDVRVYLCSFAMGIGKQLLEDEYLKACH
;
A
#
# COMPACT_ATOMS: atom_id res chain seq x y z
N MET A 1 14.95 -32.05 18.32
CA MET A 1 15.47 -31.18 17.26
C MET A 1 14.70 -29.87 17.37
N ARG A 2 15.37 -28.75 17.65
CA ARG A 2 14.73 -27.42 17.64
C ARG A 2 14.62 -27.01 16.19
N ASP A 3 13.38 -26.86 15.71
CA ASP A 3 13.12 -26.20 14.44
C ASP A 3 13.73 -24.80 14.49
N SER A 4 14.77 -24.60 13.69
CA SER A 4 15.31 -23.29 13.40
C SER A 4 14.20 -22.52 12.70
N MET A 5 13.41 -21.76 13.45
CA MET A 5 12.58 -20.69 12.91
C MET A 5 13.54 -19.70 12.25
N THR A 6 13.78 -19.88 10.95
CA THR A 6 14.17 -18.79 10.07
C THR A 6 13.04 -17.78 10.15
N GLN A 7 13.20 -16.79 11.02
CA GLN A 7 12.38 -15.59 11.03
C GLN A 7 12.61 -14.92 9.67
N SER A 8 11.78 -15.27 8.68
CA SER A 8 11.77 -14.61 7.39
C SER A 8 11.45 -13.15 7.67
N ALA A 9 12.43 -12.26 7.47
CA ALA A 9 12.19 -10.83 7.54
C ALA A 9 10.98 -10.52 6.64
N GLN A 10 9.96 -9.86 7.19
CA GLN A 10 8.83 -9.43 6.37
C GLN A 10 9.33 -8.45 5.31
N PRO A 11 8.79 -8.50 4.08
CA PRO A 11 9.20 -7.60 3.03
C PRO A 11 8.90 -6.15 3.42
N THR A 12 9.81 -5.26 3.07
CA THR A 12 9.65 -3.81 3.22
C THR A 12 8.61 -3.27 2.25
N PHE A 13 8.14 -2.05 2.50
CA PHE A 13 7.25 -1.34 1.56
C PHE A 13 7.89 -1.24 0.16
N GLU A 14 9.16 -0.86 0.08
CA GLU A 14 9.89 -0.69 -1.18
C GLU A 14 9.94 -1.96 -2.02
N GLU A 15 10.17 -3.11 -1.37
CA GLU A 15 10.19 -4.41 -2.04
C GLU A 15 8.83 -4.79 -2.63
N LEU A 16 7.74 -4.28 -2.05
CA LEU A 16 6.37 -4.55 -2.50
C LEU A 16 5.83 -3.52 -3.47
N VAL A 17 6.50 -2.37 -3.68
CA VAL A 17 6.05 -1.32 -4.61
C VAL A 17 5.77 -1.85 -6.03
N PRO A 18 6.61 -2.71 -6.65
CA PRO A 18 6.33 -3.21 -8.00
C PRO A 18 5.03 -4.03 -8.07
N GLU A 19 4.81 -4.92 -7.10
CA GLU A 19 3.58 -5.74 -7.00
C GLU A 19 2.36 -4.86 -6.72
N LEU A 20 2.49 -3.93 -5.78
CA LEU A 20 1.43 -3.01 -5.38
C LEU A 20 1.04 -2.08 -6.54
N SER A 21 2.00 -1.63 -7.34
CA SER A 21 1.75 -0.78 -8.52
C SER A 21 0.90 -1.48 -9.56
N VAL A 22 1.23 -2.74 -9.90
CA VAL A 22 0.43 -3.54 -10.84
C VAL A 22 -0.98 -3.77 -10.29
N TYR A 23 -1.09 -4.13 -9.01
CA TYR A 23 -2.37 -4.34 -8.35
C TYR A 23 -3.25 -3.08 -8.41
N LEU A 24 -2.72 -1.92 -8.01
CA LEU A 24 -3.45 -0.66 -8.00
C LEU A 24 -3.82 -0.19 -9.41
N ALA A 25 -2.92 -0.33 -10.38
CA ALA A 25 -3.20 0.01 -11.77
C ALA A 25 -4.38 -0.78 -12.33
N GLN A 26 -4.49 -2.07 -11.98
CA GLN A 26 -5.63 -2.90 -12.35
C GLN A 26 -6.92 -2.48 -11.62
N ARG A 27 -6.84 -2.15 -10.33
CA ARG A 27 -8.03 -1.78 -9.53
C ARG A 27 -8.60 -0.40 -9.86
N PHE A 28 -7.74 0.54 -10.22
CA PHE A 28 -8.13 1.91 -10.53
C PHE A 28 -8.07 2.23 -12.04
N ALA A 29 -7.77 1.23 -12.87
CA ALA A 29 -7.64 1.36 -14.33
C ALA A 29 -6.71 2.50 -14.78
N SER A 30 -5.67 2.82 -14.00
CA SER A 30 -4.77 3.94 -14.27
C SER A 30 -3.42 3.77 -13.59
N ASN A 31 -2.36 3.70 -14.41
CA ASN A 31 -0.97 3.65 -13.93
C ASN A 31 -0.59 4.94 -13.19
N GLY A 32 -0.99 6.11 -13.72
CA GLY A 32 -0.69 7.40 -13.11
C GLY A 32 -1.42 7.58 -11.77
N PHE A 33 -2.63 7.04 -11.63
CA PHE A 33 -3.34 7.06 -10.35
C PHE A 33 -2.71 6.09 -9.35
N ALA A 34 -2.30 4.90 -9.80
CA ALA A 34 -1.55 3.96 -8.96
C ALA A 34 -0.27 4.58 -8.40
N GLU A 35 0.48 5.32 -9.22
CA GLU A 35 1.68 6.04 -8.77
C GLU A 35 1.37 7.10 -7.69
N LYS A 36 0.30 7.90 -7.89
CA LYS A 36 -0.16 8.86 -6.87
C LYS A 36 -0.50 8.18 -5.54
N ILE A 37 -1.20 7.04 -5.59
CA ILE A 37 -1.55 6.27 -4.39
C ILE A 37 -0.28 5.78 -3.68
N ILE A 38 0.70 5.26 -4.41
CA ILE A 38 1.96 4.76 -3.83
C ILE A 38 2.76 5.89 -3.18
N GLN A 39 2.84 7.06 -3.82
CA GLN A 39 3.50 8.23 -3.24
C GLN A 39 2.83 8.67 -1.94
N GLU A 40 1.49 8.65 -1.91
CA GLU A 40 0.73 9.02 -0.72
C GLU A 40 0.83 7.96 0.38
N ALA A 41 0.82 6.68 0.02
CA ALA A 41 1.06 5.58 0.94
C ALA A 41 2.43 5.71 1.61
N ARG A 42 3.47 6.02 0.82
CA ARG A 42 4.83 6.24 1.33
C ARG A 42 4.88 7.33 2.39
N LYS A 43 4.26 8.49 2.14
CA LYS A 43 4.22 9.60 3.11
C LYS A 43 3.53 9.24 4.41
N ARG A 44 2.49 8.39 4.34
CA ARG A 44 1.69 7.99 5.51
C ARG A 44 2.27 6.79 6.26
N LEU A 45 3.19 6.05 5.64
CA LEU A 45 3.85 4.87 6.21
C LEU A 45 5.17 5.19 6.92
N ASP A 46 5.61 6.46 6.92
CA ASP A 46 6.87 6.89 7.56
C ASP A 46 6.93 6.60 9.08
N ASP A 47 5.79 6.24 9.69
CA ASP A 47 5.73 5.63 11.03
C ASP A 47 6.11 4.13 10.96
N GLY A 48 7.41 3.86 10.77
CA GLY A 48 8.01 2.54 10.54
C GLY A 48 7.72 1.45 11.58
N GLU A 49 7.05 1.76 12.69
CA GLU A 49 6.61 0.76 13.67
C GLU A 49 5.42 -0.08 13.18
N ILE A 50 4.52 0.47 12.35
CA ILE A 50 3.24 -0.19 12.05
C ILE A 50 3.45 -1.48 11.25
N LEU A 51 4.37 -1.50 10.28
CA LEU A 51 4.63 -2.68 9.46
C LEU A 51 5.23 -3.84 10.28
N SER A 52 5.87 -3.56 11.41
CA SER A 52 6.39 -4.61 12.30
C SER A 52 5.32 -5.27 13.18
N LEU A 53 4.14 -4.64 13.29
CA LEU A 53 3.03 -5.07 14.13
C LEU A 53 1.95 -5.85 13.36
N VAL A 54 2.03 -5.89 12.04
CA VAL A 54 1.02 -6.56 11.20
C VAL A 54 1.39 -8.01 10.91
N GLY A 55 0.38 -8.88 10.92
CA GLY A 55 0.59 -10.31 10.64
C GLY A 55 1.09 -10.58 9.22
N ASP A 56 0.49 -9.92 8.22
CA ASP A 56 0.90 -10.00 6.81
C ASP A 56 0.99 -8.59 6.21
N VAL A 57 2.22 -8.17 5.89
CA VAL A 57 2.51 -6.85 5.31
C VAL A 57 1.87 -6.65 3.94
N ARG A 58 1.78 -7.70 3.11
CA ARG A 58 1.17 -7.58 1.77
C ARG A 58 -0.31 -7.29 1.88
N VAL A 59 -1.02 -8.04 2.72
CA VAL A 59 -2.45 -7.85 2.96
C VAL A 59 -2.71 -6.46 3.52
N TYR A 60 -1.89 -6.02 4.48
CA TYR A 60 -1.97 -4.68 5.06
C TYR A 60 -1.77 -3.60 4.00
N LEU A 61 -0.68 -3.63 3.24
CA LEU A 61 -0.35 -2.60 2.25
C LEU A 61 -1.37 -2.53 1.12
N CYS A 62 -1.87 -3.67 0.63
CA CYS A 62 -2.95 -3.69 -0.36
C CYS A 62 -4.21 -2.99 0.18
N SER A 63 -4.62 -3.32 1.41
CA SER A 63 -5.82 -2.74 2.03
C SER A 63 -5.64 -1.24 2.30
N PHE A 64 -4.47 -0.86 2.82
CA PHE A 64 -4.11 0.52 3.11
C PHE A 64 -4.09 1.39 1.85
N ALA A 65 -3.41 0.94 0.80
CA ALA A 65 -3.33 1.65 -0.47
C ALA A 65 -4.69 1.76 -1.18
N MET A 66 -5.54 0.73 -1.10
CA MET A 66 -6.92 0.80 -1.59
C MET A 66 -7.73 1.87 -0.86
N GLY A 67 -7.57 1.99 0.46
CA GLY A 67 -8.21 3.03 1.26
C GLY A 67 -7.79 4.44 0.83
N ILE A 68 -6.49 4.64 0.59
CA ILE A 68 -5.95 5.89 0.05
C ILE A 68 -6.56 6.20 -1.33
N GLY A 69 -6.54 5.23 -2.25
CA GLY A 69 -7.09 5.43 -3.58
C GLY A 69 -8.57 5.80 -3.57
N LYS A 70 -9.37 5.18 -2.70
CA LYS A 70 -10.77 5.55 -2.50
C LYS A 70 -10.91 7.00 -2.02
N GLN A 71 -10.14 7.40 -1.01
CA GLN A 71 -10.17 8.77 -0.48
C GLN A 71 -9.81 9.80 -1.56
N LEU A 72 -8.77 9.54 -2.35
CA LEU A 72 -8.37 10.44 -3.44
C LEU A 72 -9.47 10.60 -4.51
N LEU A 73 -10.19 9.53 -4.84
CA LEU A 73 -11.33 9.60 -5.77
C LEU A 73 -12.49 10.41 -5.18
N GLU A 74 -12.79 10.24 -3.90
CA GLU A 74 -13.81 11.02 -3.19
C GLU A 74 -13.46 12.52 -3.19
N ASP A 75 -12.19 12.85 -2.94
CA ASP A 75 -11.71 14.24 -2.99
C ASP A 75 -11.80 14.84 -4.40
N GLU A 76 -11.45 14.08 -5.45
CA GLU A 76 -11.59 14.52 -6.84
C GLU A 76 -13.06 14.71 -7.23
N TYR A 77 -13.95 13.81 -6.80
CA TYR A 77 -15.39 13.93 -7.01
C TYR A 77 -15.96 15.19 -6.36
N LEU A 78 -15.64 15.44 -5.08
CA LEU A 78 -16.11 16.62 -4.36
C LEU A 78 -15.63 17.92 -5.02
N LYS A 79 -14.39 17.96 -5.54
CA LYS A 79 -13.85 19.12 -6.27
C LYS A 79 -14.49 19.33 -7.64
N ALA A 80 -15.01 18.29 -8.27
CA ALA A 80 -15.65 18.40 -9.58
C ALA A 80 -17.13 18.82 -9.47
N CYS A 81 -17.76 18.52 -8.33
CA CYS A 81 -19.17 18.84 -8.07
C CYS A 81 -19.41 20.19 -7.40
N HIS A 82 -18.35 20.86 -6.91
CA HIS A 82 -18.38 22.17 -6.26
C HIS A 82 -17.51 23.18 -7.01
#